data_AF-A0A150MF69-F1
#
_entry.id   AF-A0A150MF69-F1
#
_cell.length_a   1.000
_cell.length_b   1.000
_cell.length_c   1.000
_cell.angle_alpha   90.00
_cell.angle_beta   90.00
_cell.angle_gamma   90.00
#
_symmetry.space_group_name_H-M   'P 1'
#
loop_
_entity.id
_entity.type
_entity.pdbx_description
1 polymer ?
#
loop_
_entity_poly.entity_id
_entity_poly.type
_entity_poly.pdbx_seq_one_letter_code
_entity_poly.pdbx_strand_id
1 'polypeptide(L)'
;MSQDLQKKLYDEYKITFWTPVRKNQKIHQSKAWKRWMKRKRKVIETVFSVLIDQYRITEIRANSVSGFESALDGILLAYSLVILGLVER
;
A
#
# COMPACT_ATOMS: atom_id res chain seq x y z
N MET A 1 -7.20 -4.49 14.43
CA MET A 1 -5.95 -3.78 14.77
C MET A 1 -6.00 -3.39 16.23
N SER A 2 -4.89 -3.51 16.94
CA SER A 2 -4.78 -2.98 18.31
C SER A 2 -4.92 -1.46 18.29
N GLN A 3 -5.67 -0.90 19.25
CA GLN A 3 -5.81 0.54 19.41
C GLN A 3 -4.47 1.21 19.74
N ASP A 4 -3.59 0.51 20.47
CA ASP A 4 -2.26 1.01 20.83
C ASP A 4 -1.39 1.23 19.59
N LEU A 5 -1.47 0.31 18.63
CA LEU A 5 -0.74 0.44 17.37
C LEU A 5 -1.26 1.63 16.54
N GLN A 6 -2.59 1.82 16.49
CA GLN A 6 -3.17 2.96 15.77
C GLN A 6 -2.74 4.29 16.41
N LYS A 7 -2.75 4.36 17.74
CA LYS A 7 -2.31 5.54 18.48
C LYS A 7 -0.83 5.83 18.22
N LYS A 8 0.04 4.84 18.34
CA LYS A 8 1.48 4.99 18.06
C LYS A 8 1.72 5.52 16.64
N LEU A 9 1.08 4.93 15.64
CA LEU A 9 1.26 5.31 14.23
C LEU A 9 0.75 6.73 13.94
N TYR A 10 -0.32 7.15 14.62
CA TYR A 10 -0.80 8.52 14.52
C TYR A 10 0.13 9.51 15.23
N ASP A 11 0.58 9.19 16.44
CA ASP A 11 1.42 10.07 17.24
C ASP A 11 2.78 10.29 16.56
N GLU A 12 3.42 9.21 16.10
CA GLU A 12 4.77 9.21 15.54
C GLU A 12 4.81 9.65 14.07
N TYR A 13 3.85 9.20 13.24
CA TYR A 13 3.91 9.39 11.79
C TYR A 13 2.70 10.12 11.20
N LYS A 14 1.72 10.54 12.02
CA LYS A 14 0.46 11.16 11.58
C LYS A 14 -0.33 10.31 10.59
N ILE A 15 -0.18 8.98 10.68
CA ILE A 15 -0.88 8.03 9.84
C ILE A 15 -2.26 7.73 10.44
N THR A 16 -3.31 7.91 9.65
CA THR A 16 -4.69 7.53 10.03
C THR A 16 -5.18 6.35 9.20
N PHE A 17 -5.76 5.36 9.89
CA PHE A 17 -6.30 4.16 9.25
C PHE A 17 -7.78 4.30 8.95
N TRP A 18 -8.12 4.38 7.67
CA TRP A 18 -9.51 4.43 7.22
C TRP A 18 -10.00 3.02 6.91
N THR A 19 -10.75 2.42 7.84
CA THR A 19 -11.38 1.12 7.60
C THR A 19 -12.75 1.34 6.95
N PRO A 20 -13.00 0.76 5.75
CA PRO A 20 -14.32 0.80 5.13
C PRO A 20 -15.38 0.19 6.06
N VAL A 21 -16.55 0.81 6.10
CA VAL A 21 -17.68 0.33 6.89
C VAL A 21 -18.15 -1.01 6.34
N ARG A 22 -18.33 -2.00 7.23
CA ARG A 22 -18.84 -3.33 6.88
C ARG A 22 -20.33 -3.29 6.60
N LYS A 23 -20.84 -4.22 5.79
CA LYS A 23 -22.27 -4.33 5.43
C LYS A 23 -23.21 -4.34 6.66
N ASN A 24 -22.76 -4.92 7.77
CA ASN A 24 -23.56 -5.10 8.98
C ASN A 24 -23.49 -3.91 9.96
N GLN A 25 -22.68 -2.89 9.67
CA GLN A 25 -22.61 -1.70 10.50
C GLN A 25 -23.70 -0.71 10.11
N LYS A 26 -24.44 -0.18 11.10
CA LYS A 26 -25.52 0.81 10.91
C LYS A 26 -24.99 2.23 10.62
N ILE A 27 -23.85 2.35 9.95
CA ILE A 27 -23.21 3.63 9.61
C ILE A 27 -23.48 3.92 8.13
N HIS A 28 -24.20 5.01 7.86
CA HIS A 28 -24.54 5.38 6.49
C HIS A 28 -23.45 6.27 5.88
N GLN A 29 -22.58 5.68 5.06
CA GLN A 29 -21.62 6.45 4.25
C GLN A 29 -22.25 6.92 2.95
N SER A 30 -21.94 8.17 2.56
CA SER A 30 -22.42 8.74 1.30
C SER A 30 -22.00 7.90 0.08
N LYS A 31 -22.84 7.88 -0.96
CA LYS A 31 -22.50 7.18 -2.22
C LYS A 31 -21.23 7.72 -2.87
N ALA A 32 -20.94 9.01 -2.69
CA ALA A 32 -19.72 9.65 -3.20
C ALA A 32 -18.48 9.13 -2.48
N TRP A 33 -18.52 9.07 -1.14
CA TRP A 33 -17.43 8.53 -0.34
C TRP A 33 -17.11 7.07 -0.67
N LYS A 34 -18.15 6.23 -0.78
CA LYS A 34 -17.99 4.81 -1.17
C LYS A 34 -17.31 4.66 -2.53
N ARG A 35 -17.70 5.48 -3.51
CA ARG A 35 -17.08 5.51 -4.85
C ARG A 35 -15.62 5.94 -4.78
N TRP A 36 -15.31 7.00 -4.03
CA TRP A 36 -13.95 7.47 -3.84
C TRP A 36 -13.05 6.41 -3.19
N MET A 37 -13.50 5.79 -2.11
CA MET A 37 -12.77 4.68 -1.43
C MET A 37 -12.54 3.50 -2.38
N LYS A 38 -13.53 3.12 -3.19
CA LYS A 38 -13.38 2.04 -4.16
C LYS A 38 -12.30 2.36 -5.20
N ARG A 39 -12.26 3.61 -5.71
CA ARG A 39 -11.22 4.05 -6.65
C ARG A 39 -9.84 4.01 -6.01
N LYS A 40 -9.69 4.53 -4.79
CA LYS A 40 -8.40 4.50 -4.07
C LYS A 40 -7.92 3.07 -3.82
N ARG A 41 -8.80 2.17 -3.37
CA ARG A 41 -8.48 0.75 -3.22
C ARG A 41 -8.02 0.14 -4.54
N LYS A 42 -8.76 0.40 -5.63
CA LYS A 42 -8.42 -0.19 -6.93
C LYS A 42 -7.02 0.22 -7.41
N VAL A 43 -6.63 1.48 -7.20
CA VAL A 43 -5.28 1.96 -7.50
C VAL A 43 -4.25 1.16 -6.69
N ILE A 44 -4.45 1.05 -5.37
CA ILE A 44 -3.54 0.28 -4.49
C ILE A 44 -3.43 -1.18 -4.93
N GLU A 45 -4.56 -1.86 -5.17
CA GLU A 45 -4.59 -3.24 -5.65
C GLU A 45 -3.86 -3.41 -6.98
N THR A 46 -4.06 -2.49 -7.93
CA THR A 46 -3.37 -2.53 -9.22
C THR A 46 -1.86 -2.34 -9.07
N VAL A 47 -1.41 -1.43 -8.21
CA VAL A 47 0.03 -1.26 -7.94
C VAL A 47 0.60 -2.54 -7.32
N PHE A 48 -0.07 -3.13 -6.33
CA PHE A 48 0.38 -4.38 -5.73
C PHE A 48 0.41 -5.54 -6.73
N SER A 49 -0.57 -5.67 -7.62
CA SER A 49 -0.53 -6.67 -8.69
C SER A 49 0.72 -6.50 -9.55
N VAL A 50 1.05 -5.27 -9.96
CA VAL A 50 2.28 -5.02 -10.74
C VAL A 50 3.54 -5.40 -9.95
N LEU A 51 3.64 -5.00 -8.67
CA LEU A 51 4.80 -5.32 -7.84
C LEU A 51 4.95 -6.82 -7.59
N ILE A 52 3.86 -7.56 -7.49
CA ILE A 52 3.86 -9.01 -7.34
C ILE A 52 4.23 -9.67 -8.67
N ASP A 53 3.51 -9.37 -9.74
CA ASP A 53 3.60 -10.12 -10.99
C ASP A 53 4.87 -9.78 -11.79
N GLN A 54 5.28 -8.50 -11.81
CA GLN A 54 6.43 -8.04 -12.61
C GLN A 54 7.72 -7.94 -11.80
N TYR A 55 7.62 -7.55 -10.52
CA TYR A 55 8.80 -7.32 -9.68
C TYR A 55 9.02 -8.42 -8.63
N ARG A 56 8.12 -9.41 -8.54
CA ARG A 56 8.23 -10.58 -7.64
C ARG A 56 8.53 -10.18 -6.19
N ILE A 57 7.91 -9.08 -5.72
CA ILE A 57 8.18 -8.50 -4.39
C ILE A 57 7.93 -9.49 -3.23
N THR A 58 7.09 -10.50 -3.43
CA THR A 58 6.79 -11.56 -2.45
C THR A 58 7.79 -12.71 -2.45
N GLU A 59 8.71 -12.75 -3.41
CA GLU A 59 9.66 -13.86 -3.59
C GLU A 59 11.11 -13.46 -3.24
N ILE A 60 11.28 -12.34 -2.54
CA ILE A 60 12.59 -11.87 -2.06
C ILE A 60 13.17 -12.90 -1.08
N ARG A 61 14.34 -13.46 -1.42
CA ARG A 61 15.08 -14.41 -0.59
C ARG A 61 16.33 -13.74 -0.01
N ALA A 62 16.14 -12.90 1.00
CA ALA A 62 17.25 -12.29 1.73
C ALA A 62 17.57 -13.08 3.00
N ASN A 63 18.85 -13.23 3.31
CA ASN A 63 19.33 -13.93 4.51
C ASN A 63 19.43 -13.01 5.74
N SER A 64 19.08 -11.73 5.59
CA SER A 64 19.05 -10.74 6.67
C SER A 64 17.92 -9.74 6.46
N VAL A 65 17.50 -9.07 7.54
CA VAL A 65 16.52 -7.97 7.49
C VAL A 65 17.04 -6.83 6.61
N SER A 66 18.30 -6.44 6.78
CA SER A 66 18.92 -5.38 5.97
C SER A 66 18.98 -5.72 4.48
N GLY A 67 19.21 -6.99 4.13
CA GLY A 67 19.20 -7.47 2.75
C GLY A 67 17.79 -7.46 2.15
N PHE A 68 16.78 -7.79 2.97
CA PHE A 68 15.38 -7.70 2.57
C PHE A 68 14.96 -6.25 2.32
N GLU A 69 15.31 -5.34 3.22
CA GLU A 69 15.07 -3.89 3.07
C GLU A 69 15.74 -3.35 1.80
N SER A 70 17.01 -3.67 1.57
CA SER A 70 17.74 -3.24 0.36
C SER A 70 17.10 -3.76 -0.92
N ALA A 71 16.64 -5.01 -0.94
CA ALA A 71 15.94 -5.58 -2.08
C ALA A 71 14.58 -4.92 -2.33
N LEU A 72 13.83 -4.63 -1.26
CA LEU A 72 12.58 -3.88 -1.35
C LEU A 72 12.80 -2.47 -1.91
N ASP A 73 13.78 -1.74 -1.39
CA ASP A 73 14.12 -0.39 -1.85
C ASP A 73 14.51 -0.40 -3.34
N GLY A 74 15.29 -1.39 -3.77
CA GLY A 74 15.63 -1.57 -5.19
C GLY A 74 14.42 -1.80 -6.08
N ILE A 75 13.47 -2.65 -5.66
CA ILE A 75 12.22 -2.90 -6.39
C ILE A 75 11.37 -1.63 -6.47
N LEU A 76 11.19 -0.93 -5.36
CA LEU A 76 10.39 0.29 -5.30
C LEU A 76 11.02 1.43 -6.12
N LEU A 77 12.35 1.53 -6.13
CA LEU A 77 13.08 2.47 -6.96
C LEU A 77 12.87 2.16 -8.45
N ALA A 78 13.05 0.91 -8.87
CA ALA A 78 12.86 0.49 -10.26
C ALA A 78 11.43 0.79 -10.73
N TYR A 79 10.43 0.41 -9.93
CA TYR A 79 9.03 0.73 -10.21
C TYR A 79 8.79 2.25 -10.33
N SER A 80 9.38 3.06 -9.44
CA SER A 80 9.23 4.51 -9.46
C SER A 80 9.83 5.14 -10.72
N LEU A 81 11.00 4.67 -11.16
CA LEU A 81 11.64 5.14 -12.39
C LEU A 81 10.78 4.85 -13.62
N VAL A 82 10.17 3.66 -13.70
CA VAL A 82 9.26 3.28 -14.78
C VAL A 82 8.01 4.16 -14.79
N ILE A 83 7.41 4.41 -13.62
CA ILE A 83 6.23 5.28 -13.50
C ILE A 83 6.55 6.73 -13.86
N LEU A 84 7.73 7.23 -13.50
CA LEU A 84 8.18 8.58 -13.82
C LEU A 84 8.66 8.71 -15.28
N GLY A 85 8.72 7.62 -16.05
CA GLY A 85 9.17 7.63 -17.44
C GLY A 85 10.66 7.96 -17.59
N LEU A 86 11.47 7.68 -16.57
CA LEU A 86 12.91 7.99 -16.52
C LEU A 86 13.78 6.85 -17.09
N VAL A 87 13.17 5.76 -17.53
CA VAL A 87 13.80 4.70 -18.31
C VAL A 87 13.30 4.88 -19.74
N GLU A 88 14.22 5.14 -20.68
CA GLU A 88 13.91 5.35 -22.11
C GLU A 88 13.07 4.20 -22.67
N ARG A 89 12.12 4.54 -23.54
CA ARG A 89 11.20 3.59 -24.20
C ARG A 89 11.83 2.88 -25.38
#